data_AF-A0A2V5Q771-F1
#
_entry.id   AF-A0A2V5Q771-F1
#
_cell.length_a   1.000
_cell.length_b   1.000
_cell.length_c   1.000
_cell.angle_alpha   90.00
_cell.angle_beta   90.00
_cell.angle_gamma   90.00
#
_symmetry.space_group_name_H-M   'P 1'
#
loop_
_entity.id
_entity.type
_entity.pdbx_description
1 polymer ?
#
loop_
_entity_poly.entity_id
_entity_poly.type
_entity_poly.pdbx_seq_one_letter_code
_entity_poly.pdbx_strand_id
1 'polypeptide(L)'
;VTVHLAVILAWGLLWYFGIRQVVETLRAFRHTKPVPTEAILLILWLGLTYVTIFIGWRFPGHYHLAVLPPLSILAGQAFSRFVAKQRRSPQLRWRRIRTGIVGAAAVPAIGFLIVAFATRTKELDFLPIVQQIIERTSPSDHIFVWGSYPQLYSFSDRRMATRFVSCTHLVGAYANRPREVKDRAESVIAGSWQMFRADWEAHPPVLIIDMSMVGLDWATHPMTRYPVLRAYLNEYRVESVINGATIYRRL
;
A
#
# COMPACT_ATOMS: atom_id res chain seq x y z
N VAL A 1 12.32 -8.83 3.80
CA VAL A 1 13.65 -8.83 3.14
C VAL A 1 13.54 -8.96 1.62
N THR A 2 12.75 -9.92 1.10
CA THR A 2 12.54 -10.15 -0.35
C THR A 2 12.02 -8.94 -1.12
N VAL A 3 11.00 -8.24 -0.60
CA VAL A 3 10.45 -7.03 -1.25
C VAL A 3 11.46 -5.87 -1.26
N HIS A 4 12.26 -5.72 -0.21
CA HIS A 4 13.30 -4.69 -0.16
C HIS A 4 14.40 -4.92 -1.18
N LEU A 5 14.85 -6.17 -1.32
CA LEU A 5 15.86 -6.50 -2.31
C LEU A 5 15.33 -6.23 -3.73
N ALA A 6 14.09 -6.61 -4.01
CA ALA A 6 13.47 -6.37 -5.31
C ALA A 6 13.37 -4.87 -5.66
N VAL A 7 12.96 -4.03 -4.70
CA VAL A 7 12.88 -2.57 -4.90
C VAL A 7 14.28 -1.96 -5.08
N ILE A 8 15.25 -2.35 -4.27
CA ILE A 8 16.64 -1.86 -4.39
C ILE A 8 17.23 -2.24 -5.75
N LEU A 9 17.02 -3.48 -6.20
CA LEU A 9 17.50 -3.95 -7.50
C LEU A 9 16.80 -3.23 -8.66
N ALA A 10 15.49 -3.03 -8.58
CA ALA A 10 14.74 -2.31 -9.61
C ALA A 10 15.16 -0.83 -9.71
N TRP A 11 15.66 -0.25 -8.62
CA TRP A 11 16.20 1.10 -8.58
C TRP A 11 17.73 1.14 -8.67
N GLY A 12 18.36 0.08 -9.17
CA GLY A 12 19.81 -0.09 -9.14
C GLY A 12 20.58 1.08 -9.80
N LEU A 13 20.07 1.65 -10.89
CA LEU A 13 20.66 2.83 -11.52
C LEU A 13 20.59 4.07 -10.62
N LEU A 14 19.45 4.29 -9.95
CA LEU A 14 19.27 5.41 -9.03
C LEU A 14 20.20 5.27 -7.84
N TRP A 15 20.29 4.07 -7.26
CA TRP A 15 21.24 3.79 -6.17
C TRP A 15 22.69 3.98 -6.60
N TYR A 16 23.07 3.45 -7.76
CA TYR A 16 24.43 3.57 -8.27
C TYR A 16 24.86 5.03 -8.46
N PHE A 17 24.07 5.83 -9.18
CA PHE A 17 24.41 7.23 -9.42
C PHE A 17 24.20 8.10 -8.17
N GLY A 18 23.18 7.82 -7.36
CA GLY A 18 22.91 8.51 -6.11
C GLY A 18 24.06 8.35 -5.11
N ILE A 19 24.47 7.10 -4.82
CA ILE A 19 25.62 6.82 -3.93
C ILE A 19 26.89 7.46 -4.48
N ARG A 20 27.11 7.40 -5.80
CA ARG A 20 28.25 8.06 -6.43
C ARG A 20 28.25 9.57 -6.18
N GLN A 21 27.11 10.25 -6.31
CA GLN A 21 26.99 11.67 -5.99
C GLN A 21 27.31 11.95 -4.51
N VAL A 22 26.80 11.12 -3.59
CA VAL A 22 27.09 11.25 -2.15
C VAL A 22 28.59 11.11 -1.90
N VAL A 23 29.23 10.07 -2.44
CA VAL A 23 30.67 9.82 -2.26
C VAL A 23 31.53 10.94 -2.84
N GLU A 24 31.19 11.44 -4.04
CA GLU A 24 31.91 12.56 -4.66
C GLU A 24 31.80 13.84 -3.81
N THR A 25 30.62 14.11 -3.24
CA THR A 25 30.37 15.27 -2.37
C THR A 25 31.13 15.15 -1.04
N LEU A 26 31.08 13.98 -0.40
CA LEU A 26 31.81 13.72 0.85
C LEU A 26 33.33 13.79 0.64
N ARG A 27 33.86 13.33 -0.50
CA ARG A 27 35.27 13.48 -0.83
C ARG A 27 35.65 14.95 -1.04
N ALA A 28 34.83 15.72 -1.75
CA ALA A 28 35.07 17.15 -1.93
C ALA A 28 35.13 17.88 -0.58
N PHE A 29 34.18 17.57 0.31
CA PHE A 29 34.16 18.10 1.67
C PHE A 29 35.42 17.73 2.47
N ARG A 30 35.83 16.45 2.45
CA ARG A 30 37.05 15.97 3.14
C ARG A 30 38.34 16.60 2.62
N HIS A 31 38.39 16.95 1.33
CA HIS A 31 39.52 17.67 0.72
C HIS A 31 39.35 19.20 0.78
N THR A 32 38.57 19.70 1.73
CA THR A 32 38.34 21.13 2.01
C THR A 32 37.92 21.96 0.79
N LYS A 33 37.31 21.32 -0.22
CA LYS A 33 36.72 22.02 -1.36
C LYS A 33 35.37 22.60 -0.94
N PRO A 34 34.99 23.79 -1.44
CA PRO A 34 33.67 24.34 -1.19
C PRO A 34 32.61 23.38 -1.73
N VAL A 35 31.70 22.96 -0.86
CA VAL A 35 30.54 22.14 -1.20
C VAL A 35 29.30 23.03 -1.08
N PRO A 36 28.44 23.09 -2.10
CA PRO A 36 27.22 23.87 -2.04
C PRO A 36 26.29 23.35 -0.94
N THR A 37 25.64 24.25 -0.22
CA THR A 37 24.71 23.93 0.88
C THR A 37 23.59 23.00 0.40
N GLU A 38 23.13 23.17 -0.84
CA GLU A 38 22.11 22.36 -1.47
C GLU A 38 22.52 20.88 -1.54
N ALA A 39 23.80 20.59 -1.82
CA ALA A 39 24.28 19.21 -1.87
C ALA A 39 24.29 18.57 -0.47
N ILE A 40 24.61 19.35 0.57
CA ILE A 40 24.56 18.89 1.96
C ILE A 40 23.10 18.60 2.35
N LEU A 41 22.19 19.52 2.05
CA LEU A 41 20.76 19.35 2.33
C LEU A 41 20.16 18.13 1.62
N LEU A 42 20.54 17.85 0.38
CA LEU A 42 20.09 16.67 -0.35
C LEU A 42 20.60 15.36 0.27
N ILE A 43 21.86 15.33 0.72
CA ILE A 43 22.44 14.17 1.41
C ILE A 43 21.76 13.96 2.78
N LEU A 44 21.54 15.03 3.53
CA LEU A 44 20.83 14.99 4.80
C LEU A 44 19.38 14.53 4.60
N TRP A 45 18.68 15.03 3.59
CA TRP A 45 17.34 14.58 3.25
C TRP A 45 17.32 13.08 2.94
N LEU A 46 18.22 12.60 2.08
CA LEU A 46 18.34 11.17 1.78
C LEU A 46 18.59 10.35 3.06
N GLY A 47 19.57 10.76 3.87
CA GLY A 47 19.97 10.06 5.07
C GLY A 47 18.87 10.01 6.13
N LEU A 48 18.26 11.15 6.43
CA LEU A 48 17.17 11.24 7.41
C LEU A 48 15.96 10.43 6.97
N THR A 49 15.53 10.57 5.72
CA THR A 49 14.40 9.78 5.21
C THR A 49 14.69 8.28 5.24
N TYR A 50 15.91 7.86 4.90
CA TYR A 50 16.28 6.45 5.00
C TYR A 50 16.28 5.94 6.45
N VAL A 51 16.79 6.73 7.40
CA VAL A 51 16.73 6.41 8.84
C VAL A 51 15.30 6.29 9.34
N THR A 52 14.37 7.13 8.85
CA THR A 52 12.97 7.05 9.30
C THR A 52 12.28 5.72 9.01
N ILE A 53 12.73 4.98 7.98
CA ILE A 53 12.21 3.64 7.66
C ILE A 53 12.42 2.66 8.82
N PHE A 54 13.46 2.88 9.64
CA PHE A 54 13.83 1.99 10.74
C PHE A 54 13.08 2.27 12.06
N ILE A 55 12.43 3.44 12.21
CA ILE A 55 11.81 3.87 13.48
C ILE A 55 10.76 2.86 13.97
N GLY A 56 9.94 2.34 13.05
CA GLY A 56 8.87 1.40 13.40
C GLY A 56 9.29 -0.07 13.42
N TRP A 57 10.57 -0.37 13.13
CA TRP A 57 11.10 -1.72 12.86
C TRP A 57 10.19 -2.56 11.95
N ARG A 58 9.51 -1.87 11.02
CA ARG A 58 8.57 -2.43 10.07
C ARG A 58 8.97 -1.97 8.69
N PHE A 59 8.91 -2.92 7.78
CA PHE A 59 9.62 -2.88 6.52
C PHE A 59 8.67 -3.05 5.32
N PRO A 60 7.51 -2.35 5.27
CA PRO A 60 6.65 -2.41 4.11
C PRO A 60 7.33 -1.71 2.91
N GLY A 61 7.08 -2.24 1.72
CA GLY A 61 7.72 -1.72 0.50
C GLY A 61 7.46 -0.23 0.26
N HIS A 62 6.26 0.26 0.58
CA HIS A 62 5.86 1.65 0.32
C HIS A 62 6.62 2.68 1.17
N TYR A 63 7.30 2.30 2.27
CA TYR A 63 8.15 3.25 3.02
C TYR A 63 9.35 3.73 2.20
N HIS A 64 9.77 2.95 1.19
CA HIS A 64 10.87 3.32 0.30
C HIS A 64 10.51 4.44 -0.68
N LEU A 65 9.21 4.73 -0.86
CA LEU A 65 8.77 5.81 -1.75
C LEU A 65 9.30 7.17 -1.32
N ALA A 66 9.45 7.40 -0.01
CA ALA A 66 9.99 8.66 0.51
C ALA A 66 11.48 8.87 0.16
N VAL A 67 12.24 7.78 -0.08
CA VAL A 67 13.66 7.82 -0.46
C VAL A 67 13.83 8.24 -1.92
N LEU A 68 12.81 8.01 -2.75
CA LEU A 68 12.89 8.16 -4.19
C LEU A 68 13.20 9.61 -4.64
N PRO A 69 12.55 10.67 -4.09
CA PRO A 69 12.83 12.04 -4.50
C PRO A 69 14.29 12.49 -4.26
N PRO A 70 14.88 12.41 -3.04
CA PRO A 70 16.26 12.85 -2.84
C PRO A 70 17.25 11.98 -3.63
N LEU A 71 17.00 10.68 -3.71
CA LEU A 71 17.84 9.76 -4.46
C LEU A 71 17.85 10.10 -5.96
N SER A 72 16.69 10.45 -6.53
CA SER A 72 16.55 10.79 -7.95
C SER A 72 17.29 12.07 -8.31
N ILE A 73 17.25 13.09 -7.46
CA ILE A 73 17.98 14.35 -7.68
C ILE A 73 19.48 14.10 -7.65
N LEU A 74 19.98 13.40 -6.61
CA LEU A 74 21.40 13.06 -6.48
C LEU A 74 21.88 12.19 -7.66
N ALA A 75 21.09 11.19 -8.04
CA ALA A 75 21.37 10.35 -9.18
C ALA A 75 21.44 11.16 -10.49
N GLY A 76 20.49 12.07 -10.71
CA GLY A 76 20.47 12.95 -11.88
C GLY A 76 21.72 13.82 -12.02
N GLN A 77 22.25 14.34 -10.90
CA GLN A 77 23.47 15.14 -10.88
C GLN A 77 24.71 14.32 -11.29
N ALA A 78 24.91 13.13 -10.74
CA ALA A 78 26.03 12.27 -11.13
C ALA A 78 25.85 11.73 -12.56
N PHE A 79 24.62 11.41 -12.94
CA PHE A 79 24.28 10.92 -14.27
C PHE A 79 24.56 11.96 -15.36
N SER A 80 24.20 13.22 -15.15
CA SER A 80 24.44 14.29 -16.13
C SER A 80 25.93 14.46 -16.42
N ARG A 81 26.78 14.47 -15.39
CA ARG A 81 28.24 14.51 -15.53
C ARG A 81 28.79 13.27 -16.22
N PHE A 82 28.26 12.09 -15.87
CA PHE A 82 28.63 10.83 -16.51
C PHE A 82 28.33 10.86 -18.03
N VAL A 83 27.13 11.28 -18.42
CA VAL A 83 26.73 11.39 -19.84
C VAL A 83 27.60 12.41 -20.57
N ALA A 84 27.85 13.58 -19.96
CA ALA A 84 28.72 14.61 -20.56
C ALA A 84 30.13 14.08 -20.84
N LYS A 85 30.71 13.32 -19.91
CA LYS A 85 32.02 12.68 -20.09
C LYS A 85 31.98 11.60 -21.17
N GLN A 86 30.95 10.76 -21.18
CA GLN A 86 30.88 9.61 -22.08
C GLN A 86 30.56 10.00 -23.53
N ARG A 87 29.86 11.12 -23.76
CA ARG A 87 29.63 11.67 -25.11
C ARG A 87 30.93 12.02 -25.86
N ARG A 88 32.03 12.25 -25.15
CA ARG A 88 33.36 12.49 -25.73
C ARG A 88 34.13 11.22 -26.09
N SER A 89 33.61 10.04 -25.74
CA SER A 89 34.24 8.75 -26.04
C SER A 89 33.95 8.27 -27.46
N PRO A 90 34.69 7.27 -28.00
CA PRO A 90 34.41 6.69 -29.31
C PRO A 90 32.94 6.29 -29.48
N GLN A 91 32.37 6.59 -30.65
CA GLN A 91 30.93 6.46 -30.93
C GLN A 91 30.38 5.05 -30.61
N LEU A 92 31.15 4.00 -30.93
CA LEU A 92 30.77 2.61 -30.66
C LEU A 92 30.65 2.31 -29.16
N ARG A 93 31.58 2.83 -28.35
CA ARG A 93 31.57 2.66 -26.88
C ARG A 93 30.39 3.40 -26.25
N TRP A 94 30.13 4.63 -26.70
CA TRP A 94 28.97 5.40 -26.23
C TRP A 94 27.65 4.71 -26.57
N ARG A 95 27.50 4.18 -27.80
CA ARG A 95 26.30 3.44 -28.21
C ARG A 95 26.04 2.24 -27.29
N ARG A 96 27.06 1.42 -26.99
CA ARG A 96 26.93 0.27 -26.07
C ARG A 96 26.51 0.68 -24.66
N ILE A 97 27.14 1.73 -24.10
CA ILE A 97 26.81 2.23 -22.77
C ILE A 97 25.38 2.78 -22.71
N ARG A 98 24.99 3.56 -23.72
CA ARG A 98 23.62 4.10 -23.84
C ARG A 98 22.60 2.97 -23.89
N THR A 99 22.83 1.95 -24.74
CA THR A 99 21.94 0.79 -24.83
C THR A 99 21.84 0.06 -23.49
N GLY A 100 22.97 -0.13 -22.77
CA GLY A 100 22.98 -0.77 -21.46
C GLY A 100 22.16 0.01 -20.40
N ILE A 101 22.31 1.34 -20.36
CA ILE A 101 21.56 2.19 -19.41
C ILE A 101 20.07 2.20 -19.73
N VAL A 102 19.72 2.35 -21.01
CA VAL A 102 18.31 2.30 -21.45
C VAL A 102 17.70 0.95 -21.13
N GLY A 103 18.41 -0.15 -21.40
CA GLY A 103 17.96 -1.49 -21.03
C GLY A 103 17.77 -1.65 -19.53
N ALA A 104 18.75 -1.24 -18.72
CA ALA A 104 18.68 -1.31 -17.26
C ALA A 104 17.54 -0.48 -16.65
N ALA A 105 17.11 0.61 -17.30
CA ALA A 105 15.94 1.37 -16.89
C ALA A 105 14.63 0.78 -17.43
N ALA A 106 14.62 0.29 -18.67
CA ALA A 106 13.42 -0.22 -19.33
C ALA A 106 12.96 -1.56 -18.76
N VAL A 107 13.88 -2.47 -18.41
CA VAL A 107 13.56 -3.79 -17.87
C VAL A 107 12.66 -3.73 -16.62
N PRO A 108 13.01 -3.01 -15.54
CA PRO A 108 12.13 -2.93 -14.37
C PRO A 108 10.82 -2.20 -14.70
N ALA A 109 10.84 -1.15 -15.53
CA ALA A 109 9.63 -0.43 -15.91
C ALA A 109 8.63 -1.33 -16.66
N ILE A 110 9.09 -2.09 -17.65
CA ILE A 110 8.29 -3.06 -18.40
C ILE A 110 7.82 -4.18 -17.47
N GLY A 111 8.70 -4.69 -16.61
CA GLY A 111 8.35 -5.73 -15.64
C GLY A 111 7.20 -5.30 -14.72
N PHE A 112 7.29 -4.11 -14.12
CA PHE A 112 6.20 -3.57 -13.29
C PHE A 112 4.93 -3.28 -14.10
N LEU A 113 5.05 -2.82 -15.34
CA LEU A 113 3.89 -2.60 -16.21
C LEU A 113 3.17 -3.92 -16.51
N ILE A 114 3.92 -4.98 -16.85
CA ILE A 114 3.37 -6.32 -17.07
C ILE A 114 2.66 -6.81 -15.81
N VAL A 115 3.31 -6.70 -14.64
CA VAL A 115 2.68 -7.08 -13.36
C VAL A 115 1.40 -6.30 -13.12
N ALA A 116 1.41 -4.98 -13.33
CA ALA A 116 0.23 -4.14 -13.12
C ALA A 116 -0.96 -4.56 -14.01
N PHE A 117 -0.72 -4.96 -15.26
CA PHE A 117 -1.77 -5.49 -16.13
C PHE A 117 -2.16 -6.93 -15.77
N ALA A 118 -1.20 -7.78 -15.43
CA ALA A 118 -1.44 -9.18 -15.10
C ALA A 118 -2.25 -9.36 -13.81
N THR A 119 -2.08 -8.46 -12.82
CA THR A 119 -2.84 -8.51 -11.56
C THR A 119 -4.15 -7.74 -11.63
N ARG A 120 -4.40 -6.96 -12.71
CA ARG A 120 -5.57 -6.07 -12.81
C ARG A 120 -6.90 -6.79 -12.63
N THR A 121 -7.06 -7.98 -13.20
CA THR A 121 -8.31 -8.76 -13.08
C THR A 121 -8.60 -9.12 -11.64
N LYS A 122 -7.58 -9.57 -10.90
CA LYS A 122 -7.68 -9.88 -9.47
C LYS A 122 -7.97 -8.64 -8.64
N GLU A 123 -7.30 -7.52 -8.93
CA GLU A 123 -7.53 -6.25 -8.23
C GLU A 123 -8.96 -5.71 -8.44
N LEU A 124 -9.66 -6.12 -9.50
CA LEU A 124 -11.02 -5.70 -9.82
C LEU A 124 -12.08 -6.77 -9.55
N ASP A 125 -11.73 -7.87 -8.87
CA ASP A 125 -12.68 -8.98 -8.61
C ASP A 125 -13.84 -8.59 -7.69
N PHE A 126 -13.74 -7.42 -7.04
CA PHE A 126 -14.76 -6.85 -6.16
C PHE A 126 -15.86 -6.11 -6.93
N LEU A 127 -15.66 -5.78 -8.22
CA LEU A 127 -16.63 -5.03 -9.01
C LEU A 127 -18.00 -5.74 -9.14
N PRO A 128 -18.09 -7.07 -9.32
CA PRO A 128 -19.36 -7.77 -9.26
C PRO A 128 -20.10 -7.61 -7.92
N ILE A 129 -19.37 -7.54 -6.80
CA ILE A 129 -19.95 -7.30 -5.47
C ILE A 129 -20.51 -5.87 -5.40
N VAL A 130 -19.76 -4.88 -5.90
CA VAL A 130 -20.22 -3.49 -6.01
C VAL A 130 -21.50 -3.40 -6.82
N GLN A 131 -21.56 -4.08 -7.96
CA GLN A 131 -22.74 -4.06 -8.82
C GLN A 131 -23.97 -4.61 -8.09
N GLN A 132 -23.84 -5.71 -7.33
CA GLN A 132 -24.94 -6.20 -6.50
C GLN A 132 -25.38 -5.22 -5.41
N ILE A 133 -24.43 -4.52 -4.79
CA ILE A 133 -24.77 -3.49 -3.81
C ILE A 133 -25.61 -2.42 -4.50
N ILE A 134 -25.14 -1.88 -5.65
CA ILE A 134 -25.84 -0.82 -6.38
C ILE A 134 -27.24 -1.25 -6.79
N GLU A 135 -27.41 -2.45 -7.35
CA GLU A 135 -28.70 -2.97 -7.84
C GLU A 135 -29.73 -3.19 -6.72
N ARG A 136 -29.27 -3.41 -5.49
CA ARG A 136 -30.12 -3.82 -4.35
C ARG A 136 -30.29 -2.73 -3.30
N THR A 137 -29.76 -1.53 -3.54
CA THR A 137 -29.79 -0.43 -2.57
C THR A 137 -29.96 0.93 -3.24
N SER A 138 -30.60 1.85 -2.53
CA SER A 138 -30.64 3.28 -2.84
C SER A 138 -29.34 3.97 -2.37
N PRO A 139 -28.89 5.08 -3.00
CA PRO A 139 -27.78 5.89 -2.50
C PRO A 139 -27.94 6.40 -1.06
N SER A 140 -29.17 6.51 -0.57
CA SER A 140 -29.48 6.90 0.82
C SER A 140 -29.30 5.76 1.82
N ASP A 141 -29.25 4.52 1.35
CA ASP A 141 -29.17 3.35 2.21
C ASP A 141 -27.78 3.21 2.82
N HIS A 142 -27.76 2.62 4.02
CA HIS A 142 -26.54 2.29 4.72
C HIS A 142 -26.22 0.81 4.53
N ILE A 143 -24.95 0.51 4.24
CA ILE A 143 -24.44 -0.86 4.18
C ILE A 143 -23.36 -1.06 5.22
N PHE A 144 -23.11 -2.30 5.58
CA PHE A 144 -21.99 -2.67 6.45
C PHE A 144 -21.09 -3.70 5.75
N VAL A 145 -19.81 -3.38 5.63
CA VAL A 145 -18.80 -4.27 5.06
C VAL A 145 -17.96 -4.85 6.20
N TRP A 146 -18.13 -6.15 6.48
CA TRP A 146 -17.28 -6.87 7.41
C TRP A 146 -15.97 -7.26 6.74
N GLY A 147 -14.88 -6.68 7.24
CA GLY A 147 -13.54 -6.85 6.68
C GLY A 147 -12.80 -5.52 6.56
N SER A 148 -11.83 -5.47 5.64
CA SER A 148 -11.08 -4.25 5.31
C SER A 148 -11.15 -3.95 3.81
N TYR A 149 -12.37 -3.78 3.30
CA TYR A 149 -12.66 -3.57 1.87
C TYR A 149 -13.37 -2.22 1.63
N PRO A 150 -12.71 -1.07 1.92
CA PRO A 150 -13.32 0.25 1.81
C PRO A 150 -13.75 0.62 0.38
N GLN A 151 -13.14 -0.01 -0.63
CA GLN A 151 -13.51 0.17 -2.02
C GLN A 151 -14.97 -0.17 -2.30
N LEU A 152 -15.59 -1.07 -1.53
CA LEU A 152 -17.01 -1.39 -1.70
C LEU A 152 -17.89 -0.18 -1.41
N TYR A 153 -17.57 0.64 -0.41
CA TYR A 153 -18.28 1.89 -0.15
C TYR A 153 -18.02 2.91 -1.25
N SER A 154 -16.75 3.12 -1.62
CA SER A 154 -16.37 4.14 -2.59
C SER A 154 -16.93 3.88 -4.00
N PHE A 155 -16.96 2.63 -4.45
CA PHE A 155 -17.41 2.29 -5.80
C PHE A 155 -18.91 2.04 -5.88
N SER A 156 -19.58 1.72 -4.77
CA SER A 156 -21.04 1.62 -4.74
C SER A 156 -21.75 2.95 -4.45
N ASP A 157 -21.02 3.96 -3.98
CA ASP A 157 -21.56 5.23 -3.50
C ASP A 157 -22.68 5.01 -2.48
N ARG A 158 -22.41 4.19 -1.47
CA ARG A 158 -23.34 3.86 -0.37
C ARG A 158 -22.79 4.31 0.97
N ARG A 159 -23.70 4.75 1.84
CA ARG A 159 -23.35 5.23 3.18
C ARG A 159 -22.91 4.07 4.06
N MET A 160 -21.97 4.35 4.95
CA MET A 160 -21.50 3.36 5.91
C MET A 160 -22.46 3.31 7.10
N ALA A 161 -22.96 2.13 7.45
CA ALA A 161 -23.80 1.94 8.64
C ALA A 161 -23.06 2.22 9.95
N THR A 162 -21.72 2.18 9.93
CA THR A 162 -20.90 2.50 11.10
C THR A 162 -19.75 3.41 10.71
N ARG A 163 -19.17 4.12 11.69
CA ARG A 163 -17.97 4.94 11.49
C ARG A 163 -16.72 4.14 11.06
N PHE A 164 -16.78 2.81 11.10
CA PHE A 164 -15.64 1.95 10.81
C PHE A 164 -15.57 1.59 9.31
N VAL A 165 -14.77 2.36 8.57
CA VAL A 165 -14.41 2.08 7.18
C VAL A 165 -13.71 0.72 7.01
N SER A 166 -12.95 0.30 8.04
CA SER A 166 -12.28 -1.00 8.13
C SER A 166 -12.49 -1.59 9.51
N CYS A 167 -12.94 -2.85 9.54
CA CYS A 167 -13.18 -3.60 10.77
C CYS A 167 -11.88 -4.02 11.49
N THR A 168 -10.70 -3.74 10.92
CA THR A 168 -9.41 -3.98 11.59
C THR A 168 -9.35 -3.34 12.98
N HIS A 169 -10.05 -2.21 13.16
CA HIS A 169 -10.11 -1.52 14.44
C HIS A 169 -10.93 -2.26 15.51
N LEU A 170 -11.98 -2.96 15.07
CA LEU A 170 -12.86 -3.74 15.94
C LEU A 170 -12.17 -5.01 16.44
N VAL A 171 -11.31 -5.60 15.61
CA VAL A 171 -10.68 -6.89 15.89
C VAL A 171 -9.21 -6.79 16.32
N GLY A 172 -8.62 -5.59 16.26
CA GLY A 172 -7.21 -5.37 16.59
C GLY A 172 -6.24 -5.87 15.51
N ALA A 173 -6.72 -6.23 14.31
CA ALA A 173 -5.90 -6.76 13.22
C ALA A 173 -5.21 -5.67 12.41
N TYR A 174 -4.43 -4.81 13.09
CA TYR A 174 -3.74 -3.68 12.46
C TYR A 174 -2.49 -4.10 11.68
N ALA A 175 -2.36 -3.56 10.46
CA ALA A 175 -1.17 -3.66 9.62
C ALA A 175 -0.69 -5.11 9.40
N ASN A 176 0.53 -5.29 8.89
CA ASN A 176 1.23 -6.58 8.86
C ASN A 176 1.81 -6.96 10.24
N ARG A 177 1.04 -6.81 11.32
CA ARG A 177 1.46 -7.37 12.62
C ARG A 177 1.55 -8.89 12.53
N PRO A 178 2.46 -9.53 13.29
CA PRO A 178 2.51 -10.98 13.40
C PRO A 178 1.12 -11.54 13.74
N ARG A 179 0.77 -12.67 13.14
CA ARG A 179 -0.55 -13.29 13.29
C ARG A 179 -0.90 -13.54 14.77
N GLU A 180 0.10 -13.94 15.56
CA GLU A 180 0.01 -14.12 17.02
C GLU A 180 -0.52 -12.88 17.76
N VAL A 181 -0.12 -11.68 17.34
CA VAL A 181 -0.56 -10.41 17.94
C VAL A 181 -1.98 -10.05 17.47
N LYS A 182 -2.32 -10.36 16.21
CA LYS A 182 -3.66 -10.13 15.65
C LYS A 182 -4.71 -11.04 16.31
N ASP A 183 -4.35 -12.30 16.56
CA ASP A 183 -5.28 -13.31 17.06
C ASP A 183 -5.64 -13.13 18.54
N ARG A 184 -4.77 -12.47 19.33
CA ARG A 184 -4.97 -12.21 20.77
C ARG A 184 -5.79 -10.96 21.08
N ALA A 185 -6.23 -10.20 20.08
CA ALA A 185 -7.02 -8.98 20.25
C ALA A 185 -6.35 -7.89 21.14
N GLU A 186 -5.05 -8.00 21.42
CA GLU A 186 -4.27 -7.08 22.29
C GLU A 186 -4.23 -5.63 21.76
N SER A 187 -4.63 -5.44 20.50
CA SER A 187 -4.62 -4.15 19.83
C SER A 187 -6.01 -3.57 19.59
N VAL A 188 -7.07 -4.19 20.10
CA VAL A 188 -8.43 -3.65 19.96
C VAL A 188 -8.51 -2.28 20.62
N ILE A 189 -9.08 -1.30 19.91
CA ILE A 189 -9.29 0.04 20.49
C ILE A 189 -10.40 -0.07 21.53
N ALA A 190 -10.10 0.39 22.75
CA ALA A 190 -11.09 0.49 23.83
C ALA A 190 -12.29 1.34 23.38
N GLY A 191 -13.51 0.87 23.65
CA GLY A 191 -14.73 1.57 23.24
C GLY A 191 -15.20 1.29 21.80
N SER A 192 -14.38 0.64 20.96
CA SER A 192 -14.70 0.46 19.54
C SER A 192 -15.98 -0.34 19.30
N TRP A 193 -16.22 -1.40 20.06
CA TRP A 193 -17.45 -2.20 19.98
C TRP A 193 -18.69 -1.47 20.51
N GLN A 194 -18.53 -0.57 21.48
CA GLN A 194 -19.61 0.29 21.97
C GLN A 194 -20.00 1.33 20.92
N MET A 195 -19.01 1.96 20.28
CA MET A 195 -19.25 2.87 19.16
C MET A 195 -19.90 2.16 17.98
N PHE A 196 -19.43 0.95 17.66
CA PHE A 196 -20.00 0.11 16.62
C PHE A 196 -21.48 -0.16 16.88
N ARG A 197 -21.82 -0.59 18.11
CA ARG A 197 -23.19 -0.82 18.53
C ARG A 197 -24.06 0.41 18.36
N ALA A 198 -23.61 1.56 18.87
CA ALA A 198 -24.37 2.80 18.81
C ALA A 198 -24.64 3.22 17.35
N ASP A 199 -23.65 3.11 16.47
CA ASP A 199 -23.84 3.45 15.06
C ASP A 199 -24.79 2.47 14.36
N TRP A 200 -24.68 1.16 14.64
CA TRP A 200 -25.56 0.13 14.08
C TRP A 200 -27.02 0.32 14.49
N GLU A 201 -27.26 0.66 15.76
CA GLU A 201 -28.60 0.91 16.28
C GLU A 201 -29.21 2.19 15.67
N ALA A 202 -28.39 3.21 15.43
CA ALA A 202 -28.83 4.45 14.78
C ALA A 202 -29.05 4.29 13.27
N HIS A 203 -28.22 3.50 12.60
CA HIS A 203 -28.21 3.33 11.14
C HIS A 203 -28.10 1.86 10.75
N PRO A 204 -29.13 1.05 11.03
CA PRO A 204 -29.07 -0.38 10.77
C PRO A 204 -28.90 -0.63 9.26
N PRO A 205 -27.89 -1.43 8.85
CA PRO A 205 -27.59 -1.62 7.45
C PRO A 205 -28.70 -2.37 6.73
N VAL A 206 -28.96 -2.01 5.47
CA VAL A 206 -29.84 -2.80 4.60
C VAL A 206 -29.11 -4.05 4.09
N LEU A 207 -27.79 -3.95 3.88
CA LEU A 207 -26.90 -5.06 3.50
C LEU A 207 -25.74 -5.20 4.47
N ILE A 208 -25.42 -6.46 4.80
CA ILE A 208 -24.12 -6.85 5.33
C ILE A 208 -23.33 -7.55 4.22
N ILE A 209 -22.11 -7.13 3.98
CA ILE A 209 -21.19 -7.75 3.03
C ILE A 209 -20.07 -8.39 3.85
N ASP A 210 -20.13 -9.71 4.00
CA ASP A 210 -19.13 -10.50 4.69
C ASP A 210 -17.99 -10.90 3.75
N MET A 211 -16.82 -10.29 3.97
CA MET A 211 -15.61 -10.53 3.20
C MET A 211 -14.65 -11.50 3.91
N SER A 212 -15.08 -12.18 4.97
CA SER A 212 -14.22 -13.08 5.76
C SER A 212 -13.66 -14.27 4.97
N MET A 213 -14.34 -14.67 3.88
CA MET A 213 -13.94 -15.79 3.02
C MET A 213 -13.19 -15.38 1.74
N VAL A 214 -13.06 -14.07 1.45
CA VAL A 214 -12.43 -13.56 0.21
C VAL A 214 -10.90 -13.49 0.33
N GLY A 215 -10.34 -13.57 1.55
CA GLY A 215 -8.89 -13.54 1.76
C GLY A 215 -8.45 -14.20 3.07
N LEU A 216 -7.19 -14.66 3.08
CA LEU A 216 -6.61 -15.40 4.22
C LEU A 216 -6.53 -14.56 5.51
N ASP A 217 -6.41 -13.24 5.39
CA ASP A 217 -6.24 -12.35 6.54
C ASP A 217 -7.51 -12.22 7.40
N TRP A 218 -8.69 -12.46 6.82
CA TRP A 218 -9.98 -12.30 7.50
C TRP A 218 -10.66 -13.63 7.86
N ALA A 219 -10.13 -14.75 7.38
CA ALA A 219 -10.67 -16.08 7.66
C ALA A 219 -10.66 -16.45 9.16
N THR A 220 -9.74 -15.89 9.95
CA THR A 220 -9.69 -16.07 11.42
C THR A 220 -10.67 -15.17 12.19
N HIS A 221 -11.37 -14.28 11.48
CA HIS A 221 -12.27 -13.28 12.04
C HIS A 221 -13.69 -13.40 11.45
N PRO A 222 -14.37 -14.57 11.52
CA PRO A 222 -15.75 -14.67 11.08
C PRO A 222 -16.67 -13.81 11.96
N MET A 223 -17.75 -13.26 11.40
CA MET A 223 -18.68 -12.37 12.12
C MET A 223 -19.23 -13.01 13.41
N THR A 224 -19.50 -14.32 13.39
CA THR A 224 -20.04 -15.09 14.51
C THR A 224 -19.10 -15.20 15.72
N ARG A 225 -17.80 -14.93 15.53
CA ARG A 225 -16.82 -14.89 16.63
C ARG A 225 -17.06 -13.71 17.57
N TYR A 226 -17.72 -12.65 17.11
CA TYR A 226 -17.86 -11.39 17.84
C TYR A 226 -19.27 -11.25 18.41
N PRO A 227 -19.46 -11.34 19.76
CA PRO A 227 -20.79 -11.36 20.35
C PRO A 227 -21.66 -10.15 20.00
N VAL A 228 -21.06 -8.96 19.88
CA VAL A 228 -21.79 -7.73 19.53
C VAL A 228 -22.34 -7.81 18.10
N LEU A 229 -21.53 -8.23 17.12
CA LEU A 229 -22.01 -8.38 15.75
C LEU A 229 -22.96 -9.57 15.61
N ARG A 230 -22.65 -10.70 16.27
CA ARG A 230 -23.48 -11.91 16.27
C ARG A 230 -24.92 -11.64 16.73
N ALA A 231 -25.11 -10.73 17.68
CA ALA A 231 -26.43 -10.38 18.20
C ALA A 231 -27.39 -9.88 17.11
N TYR A 232 -26.88 -9.26 16.05
CA TYR A 232 -27.70 -8.70 14.97
C TYR A 232 -27.92 -9.66 13.81
N LEU A 233 -27.11 -10.73 13.67
CA LEU A 233 -27.12 -11.58 12.47
C LEU A 233 -28.46 -12.29 12.22
N ASN A 234 -29.27 -12.52 13.26
CA ASN A 234 -30.58 -13.15 13.13
C ASN A 234 -31.63 -12.24 12.46
N GLU A 235 -31.38 -10.92 12.40
CA GLU A 235 -32.21 -9.96 11.65
C GLU A 235 -31.93 -9.97 10.15
N TYR A 236 -31.02 -10.85 9.68
CA TYR A 236 -30.58 -10.88 8.30
C TYR A 236 -30.65 -12.29 7.73
N ARG A 237 -30.99 -12.38 6.44
CA ARG A 237 -30.92 -13.63 5.66
C ARG A 237 -29.82 -13.53 4.61
N VAL A 238 -29.20 -14.66 4.30
CA VAL A 238 -28.29 -14.75 3.15
C VAL A 238 -29.08 -14.45 1.88
N GLU A 239 -28.63 -13.46 1.12
CA GLU A 239 -29.25 -13.04 -0.14
C GLU A 239 -28.46 -13.58 -1.35
N SER A 240 -27.13 -13.56 -1.29
CA SER A 240 -26.28 -14.11 -2.35
C SER A 240 -24.85 -14.39 -1.87
N VAL A 241 -24.09 -15.14 -2.67
CA VAL A 241 -22.65 -15.36 -2.49
C VAL A 241 -21.96 -15.11 -3.82
N ILE A 242 -20.97 -14.20 -3.85
CA ILE A 242 -20.25 -13.81 -5.07
C ILE A 242 -18.76 -13.71 -4.77
N ASN A 243 -17.94 -14.42 -5.54
CA ASN A 243 -16.49 -14.43 -5.40
C ASN A 243 -16.03 -14.69 -3.94
N GLY A 244 -16.78 -15.52 -3.21
CA GLY A 244 -16.54 -15.82 -1.79
C GLY A 244 -17.12 -14.82 -0.80
N ALA A 245 -17.56 -13.63 -1.23
CA ALA A 245 -18.26 -12.68 -0.36
C ALA A 245 -19.70 -13.13 -0.14
N THR A 246 -20.16 -13.16 1.11
CA THR A 246 -21.56 -13.47 1.44
C THR A 246 -22.30 -12.16 1.70
N ILE A 247 -23.39 -11.93 0.97
CA ILE A 247 -24.23 -10.75 1.12
C ILE A 247 -25.48 -11.16 1.89
N TYR A 248 -25.75 -10.46 2.99
CA TYR A 248 -26.94 -10.64 3.81
C TYR A 248 -27.87 -9.44 3.67
N ARG A 249 -29.16 -9.71 3.55
CA ARG A 249 -30.25 -8.73 3.51
C ARG A 249 -30.96 -8.69 4.85
N ARG A 250 -31.24 -7.50 5.34
CA ARG A 250 -32.13 -7.32 6.50
C ARG A 250 -33.54 -7.87 6.20
N LEU A 251 -34.13 -8.56 7.18
CA LEU A 251 -35.45 -9.17 7.09
C LEU A 251 -36.59 -8.15 7.04
#